data_AF-A0A816R5Y1-F1
#
_entry.id   AF-A0A816R5Y1-F1
#
_cell.length_a   1.000
_cell.length_b   1.000
_cell.length_c   1.000
_cell.angle_alpha   90.00
_cell.angle_beta   90.00
_cell.angle_gamma   90.00
#
_symmetry.space_group_name_H-M   'P 1'
#
loop_
_entity.id
_entity.type
_entity.pdbx_description
1 polymer ?
#
loop_
_entity_poly.entity_id
_entity_poly.type
_entity_poly.pdbx_seq_one_letter_code
_entity_poly.pdbx_strand_id
1 'polypeptide(L)'
;MNYCLASCAFPSSHTTLLRNKLSPFLFRRNRSHQTLQLCRRNFQIRAMRAVIQRVSSSSVTVDGRIVSEIGPGLLVLIGIHESDTDADADYICRKVLNMRLFTNEATGRGWDQNVSSVNKICLFLQFTLYGFMKGNKPDFHVAMPPEKAKPFYASLIERFQKAYNKPDAVKGIETFSIGYKVNLVNDGPVTMQLESPQSSK
;
A
#
# COMPACT_ATOMS: atom_id res chain seq x y z
N MET A 1 15.28 -22.19 26.00
CA MET A 1 14.89 -21.98 27.40
C MET A 1 13.80 -20.91 27.43
N ASN A 2 12.64 -21.30 27.94
CA ASN A 2 11.51 -20.52 28.43
C ASN A 2 10.65 -19.68 27.45
N TYR A 3 9.57 -20.34 27.02
CA TYR A 3 8.28 -19.76 26.68
C TYR A 3 7.65 -19.09 27.90
N CYS A 4 6.93 -17.99 27.72
CA CYS A 4 6.08 -17.39 28.76
C CYS A 4 4.65 -17.26 28.25
N LEU A 5 3.81 -18.21 28.69
CA LEU A 5 2.35 -18.19 28.62
C LEU A 5 1.83 -17.39 29.83
N ALA A 6 0.81 -16.55 29.61
CA ALA A 6 0.02 -15.99 30.69
C ALA A 6 -1.47 -15.99 30.32
N SER A 7 -2.18 -16.98 30.86
CA SER A 7 -3.63 -16.98 31.05
C SER A 7 -4.00 -16.09 32.24
N CYS A 8 -5.17 -15.46 32.20
CA CYS A 8 -5.89 -15.01 33.40
C CYS A 8 -7.40 -15.15 33.15
N ALA A 9 -8.09 -15.69 34.15
CA ALA A 9 -9.51 -16.03 34.18
C ALA A 9 -10.21 -15.41 35.41
N PHE A 10 -11.54 -15.54 35.43
CA PHE A 10 -12.54 -15.37 36.53
C PHE A 10 -13.18 -13.96 36.73
N PRO A 11 -14.36 -13.84 37.37
CA PRO A 11 -15.58 -14.69 37.35
C PRO A 11 -16.96 -13.95 37.31
N SER A 12 -18.00 -14.73 36.98
CA SER A 12 -19.42 -14.76 37.47
C SER A 12 -20.24 -13.50 37.81
N SER A 13 -21.50 -13.47 37.34
CA SER A 13 -22.70 -13.56 38.22
C SER A 13 -24.02 -13.66 37.46
N HIS A 14 -24.83 -14.64 37.88
CA HIS A 14 -26.26 -14.82 37.59
C HIS A 14 -27.09 -13.78 38.35
N THR A 15 -28.19 -13.27 37.76
CA THR A 15 -29.44 -13.00 38.50
C THR A 15 -30.63 -13.04 37.54
N THR A 16 -31.56 -13.95 37.81
CA THR A 16 -32.87 -14.11 37.20
C THR A 16 -33.87 -13.20 37.91
N LEU A 17 -34.77 -12.50 37.20
CA LEU A 17 -36.09 -12.13 37.74
C LEU A 17 -37.09 -11.88 36.62
N LEU A 18 -38.22 -12.57 36.73
CA LEU A 18 -39.35 -12.62 35.81
C LEU A 18 -40.52 -11.74 36.31
N ARG A 19 -41.38 -11.37 35.35
CA ARG A 19 -42.78 -10.89 35.44
C ARG A 19 -43.03 -9.38 35.66
N ASN A 20 -43.62 -8.75 34.64
CA ASN A 20 -45.07 -8.44 34.59
C ASN A 20 -45.45 -7.93 33.18
N LYS A 21 -46.20 -8.73 32.40
CA LYS A 21 -47.58 -8.46 31.95
C LYS A 21 -47.95 -6.97 31.81
N LEU A 22 -48.17 -6.53 30.57
CA LEU A 22 -49.39 -5.84 30.08
C LEU A 22 -49.25 -5.62 28.55
N SER A 23 -50.29 -5.99 27.81
CA SER A 23 -50.55 -5.64 26.41
C SER A 23 -52.01 -5.16 26.35
N PRO A 24 -52.54 -4.69 25.21
CA PRO A 24 -51.96 -3.93 24.10
C PRO A 24 -52.79 -2.67 23.82
N PHE A 25 -52.21 -1.50 23.49
CA PHE A 25 -53.02 -0.46 22.84
C PHE A 25 -52.23 0.36 21.83
N LEU A 26 -52.86 0.51 20.67
CA LEU A 26 -52.34 1.05 19.43
C LEU A 26 -51.77 2.46 19.60
N PHE A 27 -50.49 2.65 19.24
CA PHE A 27 -50.04 3.92 18.71
C PHE A 27 -49.39 3.70 17.35
N ARG A 28 -50.22 3.92 16.33
CA ARG A 28 -49.85 4.01 14.92
C ARG A 28 -48.82 5.13 14.77
N ARG A 29 -47.54 4.79 14.60
CA ARG A 29 -46.52 5.71 14.12
C ARG A 29 -45.95 5.19 12.82
N ASN A 30 -46.60 5.63 11.74
CA ASN A 30 -45.98 5.67 10.42
C ASN A 30 -44.78 6.62 10.53
N ARG A 31 -43.57 6.08 10.64
CA ARG A 31 -42.33 6.80 10.37
C ARG A 31 -41.53 5.96 9.39
N SER A 32 -41.64 6.36 8.12
CA SER A 32 -40.58 6.33 7.13
C SER A 32 -39.43 5.34 7.39
N HIS A 33 -39.49 4.20 6.71
CA HIS A 33 -38.35 3.32 6.41
C HIS A 33 -37.31 4.07 5.55
N GLN A 34 -36.65 5.08 6.10
CA GLN A 34 -35.50 5.73 5.51
C GLN A 34 -34.65 6.30 6.62
N THR A 35 -33.86 5.46 7.30
CA THR A 35 -32.58 5.91 7.86
C THR A 35 -31.74 4.71 8.31
N LEU A 36 -30.49 4.69 7.81
CA LEU A 36 -29.32 4.08 8.43
C LEU A 36 -29.17 2.55 8.34
N GLN A 37 -29.23 2.02 7.13
CA GLN A 37 -28.39 0.87 6.75
C GLN A 37 -27.33 1.30 5.74
N LEU A 38 -26.57 2.35 6.07
CA LEU A 38 -25.19 2.45 5.59
C LEU A 38 -24.38 1.41 6.37
N CYS A 39 -24.60 0.15 5.98
CA CYS A 39 -23.80 -0.98 6.40
C CYS A 39 -22.33 -0.58 6.22
N ARG A 40 -21.54 -0.72 7.29
CA ARG A 40 -20.10 -0.51 7.29
C ARG A 40 -19.51 -1.09 6.00
N ARG A 41 -19.18 -0.23 5.03
CA ARG A 41 -18.30 -0.62 3.94
C ARG A 41 -16.97 -0.88 4.62
N ASN A 42 -16.73 -2.14 4.99
CA ASN A 42 -15.39 -2.65 5.19
C ASN A 42 -14.67 -2.34 3.87
N PHE A 43 -13.93 -1.24 3.86
CA PHE A 43 -13.01 -0.89 2.79
C PHE A 43 -11.87 -1.92 2.91
N GLN A 44 -12.15 -3.16 2.49
CA GLN A 44 -11.11 -4.17 2.40
C GLN A 44 -10.19 -3.70 1.30
N ILE A 45 -8.97 -3.35 1.71
CA ILE A 45 -7.87 -3.09 0.81
C ILE A 45 -7.63 -4.42 0.09
N ARG A 46 -7.87 -4.48 -1.22
CA ARG A 46 -7.83 -5.71 -2.03
C ARG A 46 -7.01 -5.55 -3.31
N ALA A 47 -6.15 -4.54 -3.36
CA ALA A 47 -5.46 -4.15 -4.58
C ALA A 47 -4.02 -3.75 -4.28
N MET A 48 -3.16 -3.92 -5.28
CA MET A 48 -1.78 -3.47 -5.28
C MET A 48 -1.72 -1.98 -5.02
N ARG A 49 -0.76 -1.57 -4.20
CA ARG A 49 -0.56 -0.16 -3.83
C ARG A 49 0.81 0.30 -4.23
N ALA A 50 0.90 1.57 -4.64
CA ALA A 50 2.18 2.24 -4.79
C ALA A 50 2.11 3.66 -4.22
N VAL A 51 3.18 4.07 -3.56
CA VAL A 51 3.46 5.47 -3.23
C VAL A 51 4.64 5.91 -4.09
N ILE A 52 4.38 6.86 -4.98
CA ILE A 52 5.35 7.38 -5.94
C ILE A 52 5.80 8.74 -5.44
N GLN A 53 7.10 8.92 -5.29
CA GLN A 53 7.71 10.18 -4.87
C GLN A 53 8.67 10.67 -5.94
N ARG A 54 8.53 11.93 -6.33
CA ARG A 54 9.51 12.58 -7.20
C ARG A 54 10.72 12.99 -6.36
N VAL A 55 11.90 12.57 -6.79
CA VAL A 55 13.14 12.76 -6.04
C VAL A 55 14.23 13.37 -6.91
N SER A 56 15.05 14.25 -6.33
CA SER A 56 16.30 14.69 -6.95
C SER A 56 17.42 13.65 -6.74
N SER A 57 17.34 12.89 -5.66
CA SER A 57 18.15 11.71 -5.40
C SER A 57 17.49 10.78 -4.38
N SER A 58 17.81 9.49 -4.46
CA SER A 58 17.41 8.51 -3.45
C SER A 58 18.47 7.42 -3.36
N SER A 59 18.79 7.01 -2.13
CA SER A 59 19.68 5.88 -1.87
C SER A 59 19.11 4.99 -0.78
N VAL A 60 19.40 3.69 -0.89
CA VAL A 60 19.02 2.71 0.11
C VAL A 60 20.26 2.00 0.59
N THR A 61 20.38 1.92 1.91
CA THR A 61 21.48 1.25 2.58
C THR A 61 20.98 0.15 3.51
N VAL A 62 21.78 -0.91 3.64
CA VAL A 62 21.62 -1.96 4.65
C VAL A 62 23.00 -2.25 5.24
N ASP A 63 23.09 -2.34 6.56
CA ASP A 63 24.37 -2.58 7.27
C ASP A 63 25.50 -1.63 6.84
N GLY A 64 25.15 -0.37 6.55
CA GLY A 64 26.09 0.68 6.11
C GLY A 64 26.52 0.59 4.63
N ARG A 65 26.02 -0.37 3.85
CA ARG A 65 26.34 -0.54 2.43
C ARG A 65 25.20 -0.06 1.54
N ILE A 66 25.52 0.65 0.45
CA ILE A 66 24.54 1.08 -0.55
C ILE A 66 24.14 -0.13 -1.39
N VAL A 67 22.83 -0.42 -1.42
CA VAL A 67 22.24 -1.49 -2.24
C VAL A 67 21.53 -0.94 -3.49
N SER A 68 21.12 0.32 -3.45
CA SER A 68 20.48 0.99 -4.57
C SER A 68 20.69 2.49 -4.45
N GLU A 69 20.98 3.15 -5.57
CA GLU A 69 21.13 4.59 -5.64
C GLU A 69 20.66 5.11 -6.99
N ILE A 70 19.88 6.18 -6.93
CA ILE A 70 19.39 6.90 -8.09
C ILE A 70 19.60 8.41 -7.92
N GLY A 71 19.85 9.08 -9.05
CA GLY A 71 19.79 10.54 -9.15
C GLY A 71 18.34 11.01 -9.37
N PRO A 72 18.12 12.04 -10.20
CA PRO A 72 16.79 12.56 -10.46
C PRO A 72 15.84 11.49 -11.02
N GLY A 73 14.61 11.45 -10.50
CA GLY A 73 13.59 10.54 -10.97
C GLY A 73 12.52 10.20 -9.94
N LEU A 74 12.19 8.91 -9.81
CA LEU A 74 11.09 8.43 -8.98
C LEU A 74 11.56 7.37 -7.97
N LEU A 75 11.21 7.55 -6.71
CA LEU A 75 11.18 6.49 -5.71
C LEU A 75 9.76 5.93 -5.63
N VAL A 76 9.61 4.62 -5.80
CA VAL A 76 8.31 3.94 -5.84
C VAL A 76 8.28 2.88 -4.74
N LEU A 77 7.54 3.17 -3.67
CA LEU A 77 7.25 2.20 -2.63
C LEU A 77 6.07 1.34 -3.09
N ILE A 78 6.27 0.04 -3.24
CA ILE A 78 5.27 -0.89 -3.77
C ILE A 78 4.79 -1.83 -2.67
N GLY A 79 3.49 -1.85 -2.42
CA GLY A 79 2.83 -2.85 -1.60
C GLY A 79 2.16 -3.88 -2.50
N ILE A 80 2.44 -5.16 -2.28
CA ILE A 80 1.77 -6.27 -2.96
C ILE A 80 0.76 -6.92 -1.99
N HIS A 81 -0.51 -6.96 -2.37
CA HIS A 81 -1.61 -7.58 -1.65
C HIS A 81 -1.64 -9.09 -1.91
N GLU A 82 -2.14 -9.91 -0.98
CA GLU A 82 -2.13 -11.37 -1.11
C GLU A 82 -2.86 -11.93 -2.35
N SER A 83 -3.82 -11.17 -2.87
CA SER A 83 -4.64 -11.52 -4.04
C SER A 83 -4.19 -10.85 -5.34
N ASP A 84 -3.08 -10.11 -5.32
CA ASP A 84 -2.59 -9.42 -6.52
C ASP A 84 -2.15 -10.41 -7.60
N THR A 85 -2.38 -10.00 -8.84
CA THR A 85 -2.08 -10.77 -10.04
C THR A 85 -1.12 -10.01 -10.95
N ASP A 86 -0.62 -10.67 -11.99
CA ASP A 86 0.22 -10.04 -13.00
C ASP A 86 -0.47 -8.83 -13.67
N ALA A 87 -1.80 -8.84 -13.80
CA ALA A 87 -2.56 -7.73 -14.35
C ALA A 87 -2.46 -6.46 -13.47
N ASP A 88 -2.38 -6.63 -12.15
CA ASP A 88 -2.18 -5.53 -11.21
C ASP A 88 -0.78 -4.94 -11.35
N ALA A 89 0.23 -5.79 -11.47
CA ALA A 89 1.61 -5.38 -11.72
C ALA A 89 1.74 -4.61 -13.04
N ASP A 90 1.11 -5.11 -14.11
CA ASP A 90 1.10 -4.45 -15.43
C ASP A 90 0.40 -3.10 -15.39
N TYR A 91 -0.69 -2.99 -14.63
CA TYR A 91 -1.38 -1.72 -14.41
C TYR A 91 -0.49 -0.71 -13.69
N ILE A 92 0.12 -1.09 -12.56
CA ILE A 92 1.01 -0.23 -11.79
C ILE A 92 2.20 0.21 -12.65
N CYS A 93 2.88 -0.73 -13.33
CA CYS A 93 4.00 -0.43 -14.22
C CYS A 93 3.64 0.62 -15.26
N ARG A 94 2.58 0.37 -16.03
CA ARG A 94 2.10 1.29 -17.07
C ARG A 94 1.73 2.65 -16.50
N LYS A 95 1.05 2.71 -15.36
CA LYS A 95 0.66 3.99 -14.75
C LYS A 95 1.85 4.77 -14.24
N VAL A 96 2.81 4.13 -13.57
CA VAL A 96 4.02 4.78 -13.07
C VAL A 96 4.84 5.37 -14.21
N LEU A 97 5.08 4.61 -15.27
CA LEU A 97 5.88 5.07 -16.42
C LEU A 97 5.20 6.21 -17.20
N ASN A 98 3.87 6.29 -17.18
CA ASN A 98 3.13 7.31 -17.94
C ASN A 98 2.63 8.49 -17.11
N MET A 99 2.83 8.48 -15.78
CA MET A 99 2.42 9.58 -14.92
C MET A 99 3.22 10.84 -15.23
N ARG A 100 2.52 11.94 -15.50
CA ARG A 100 3.11 13.23 -15.90
C ARG A 100 3.48 14.05 -14.66
N LEU A 101 4.57 13.69 -14.00
CA LEU A 101 5.00 14.29 -12.72
C LEU A 101 6.09 15.35 -12.88
N PHE A 102 6.64 15.53 -14.08
CA PHE A 102 7.75 16.44 -14.35
C PHE A 102 7.29 17.69 -15.09
N THR A 103 7.97 18.80 -14.82
CA THR A 103 7.79 20.06 -15.54
C THR A 103 8.48 19.96 -16.89
N ASN A 104 7.85 20.52 -17.92
CA ASN A 104 8.49 20.68 -19.21
C ASN A 104 9.45 21.87 -19.15
N GLU A 105 10.76 21.61 -19.22
CA GLU A 105 11.78 22.67 -19.11
C GLU A 105 11.71 23.69 -20.26
N ALA A 106 11.28 23.28 -21.46
CA ALA A 106 11.20 24.17 -22.61
C ALA A 106 10.01 25.13 -22.54
N THR A 107 8.88 24.71 -21.97
CA THR A 107 7.65 25.51 -21.89
C THR A 107 7.35 26.06 -20.50
N GLY A 108 8.04 25.58 -19.46
CA GLY A 108 7.75 25.86 -18.05
C GLY A 108 6.46 25.20 -17.52
N ARG A 109 5.74 24.41 -18.34
CA ARG A 109 4.46 23.83 -17.95
C ARG A 109 4.65 22.67 -16.97
N GLY A 110 4.08 22.79 -15.78
CA GLY A 110 4.02 21.71 -14.79
C GLY A 110 3.10 20.55 -15.23
N TRP A 111 3.29 19.36 -14.65
CA TRP A 111 2.47 18.16 -14.89
C TRP A 111 2.40 17.73 -16.36
N ASP A 112 3.51 17.88 -17.09
CA ASP A 112 3.51 17.76 -18.54
C ASP A 112 4.33 16.58 -19.04
N GLN A 113 5.43 16.24 -18.34
CA GLN A 113 6.35 15.20 -18.75
C GLN A 113 6.26 14.00 -17.81
N ASN A 114 6.31 12.80 -18.38
CA ASN A 114 6.46 11.57 -17.62
C ASN A 114 7.93 11.33 -17.28
N VAL A 115 8.24 10.16 -16.70
CA VAL A 115 9.62 9.78 -16.43
C VAL A 115 10.38 9.67 -17.75
N SER A 116 11.27 10.65 -17.99
CA SER A 116 12.06 10.75 -19.22
C SER A 116 13.25 9.80 -19.19
N SER A 117 13.85 9.52 -20.35
CA SER A 117 15.02 8.62 -20.43
C SER A 117 16.27 9.04 -19.65
N VAL A 118 16.31 10.25 -19.08
CA VAL A 118 17.38 10.70 -18.18
C VAL A 118 17.04 10.45 -16.70
N ASN A 119 15.76 10.27 -16.38
CA ASN A 119 15.29 10.01 -15.03
C ASN A 119 15.42 8.51 -14.70
N LYS A 120 15.74 8.23 -13.43
CA LYS A 120 15.88 6.88 -12.88
C LYS A 120 14.67 6.50 -12.03
N ILE A 121 14.43 5.21 -11.89
CA ILE A 121 13.33 4.68 -11.08
C ILE A 121 13.93 3.75 -10.04
N CYS A 122 13.64 3.97 -8.77
CA CYS A 122 13.97 3.07 -7.67
C CYS A 122 12.69 2.42 -7.16
N LEU A 123 12.57 1.11 -7.34
CA LEU A 123 11.48 0.32 -6.78
C LEU A 123 11.90 -0.20 -5.40
N PHE A 124 11.00 -0.10 -4.42
CA PHE A 124 11.20 -0.58 -3.06
C PHE A 124 9.95 -1.33 -2.58
N LEU A 125 10.09 -2.60 -2.17
CA LEU A 125 8.98 -3.38 -1.63
C LEU A 125 8.60 -2.88 -0.21
N GLN A 126 7.37 -2.38 -0.05
CA GLN A 126 6.86 -1.75 1.17
C GLN A 126 5.51 -2.37 1.59
N PHE A 127 5.55 -3.50 2.30
CA PHE A 127 4.33 -4.18 2.78
C PHE A 127 3.52 -3.34 3.77
N THR A 128 4.15 -2.38 4.45
CA THR A 128 3.47 -1.53 5.45
C THR A 128 2.44 -0.58 4.84
N LEU A 129 2.38 -0.45 3.51
CA LEU A 129 1.30 0.28 2.81
C LEU A 129 -0.09 -0.35 3.05
N TYR A 130 -0.14 -1.58 3.56
CA TYR A 130 -1.34 -2.27 4.01
C TYR A 130 -1.62 -2.13 5.51
N GLY A 131 -0.83 -1.34 6.22
CA GLY A 131 -1.00 -1.13 7.65
C GLY A 131 -2.35 -0.50 7.97
N PHE A 132 -3.14 -1.19 8.80
CA PHE A 132 -4.29 -0.59 9.47
C PHE A 132 -4.14 -0.76 10.98
N MET A 133 -4.74 0.16 11.73
CA MET A 133 -4.51 0.27 13.16
C MET A 133 -5.58 -0.50 13.95
N LYS A 134 -5.16 -1.54 14.68
CA LYS A 134 -5.96 -2.18 15.73
C LYS A 134 -5.60 -1.53 17.06
N GLY A 135 -6.33 -0.47 17.41
CA GLY A 135 -5.89 0.45 18.47
C GLY A 135 -4.62 1.19 18.02
N ASN A 136 -3.53 1.07 18.77
CA ASN A 136 -2.22 1.65 18.41
C ASN A 136 -1.26 0.62 17.77
N LYS A 137 -1.69 -0.63 17.57
CA LYS A 137 -0.89 -1.67 16.95
C LYS A 137 -1.19 -1.75 15.45
N PRO A 138 -0.19 -1.61 14.56
CA PRO A 138 -0.40 -1.84 13.15
C PRO A 138 -0.58 -3.32 12.86
N ASP A 139 -1.45 -3.63 11.90
CA ASP A 139 -1.73 -4.96 11.39
C ASP A 139 -1.58 -4.96 9.86
N PHE A 140 -0.96 -6.01 9.33
CA PHE A 140 -0.58 -6.15 7.92
C PHE A 140 -1.08 -7.46 7.30
N HIS A 141 -2.10 -8.10 7.87
CA HIS A 141 -2.52 -9.46 7.47
C HIS A 141 -2.91 -9.60 5.99
N VAL A 142 -3.25 -8.51 5.31
CA VAL A 142 -3.66 -8.49 3.89
C VAL A 142 -2.46 -8.39 2.92
N ALA A 143 -1.26 -8.11 3.42
CA ALA A 143 -0.07 -8.05 2.59
C ALA A 143 0.33 -9.46 2.12
N MET A 144 0.86 -9.56 0.90
CA MET A 144 1.37 -10.83 0.37
C MET A 144 2.50 -11.36 1.28
N PRO A 145 2.47 -12.66 1.68
CA PRO A 145 3.54 -13.26 2.47
C PRO A 145 4.91 -13.18 1.77
N PRO A 146 6.02 -13.04 2.53
CA PRO A 146 7.35 -12.84 1.96
C PRO A 146 7.76 -13.89 0.91
N GLU A 147 7.38 -15.15 1.12
CA GLU A 147 7.72 -16.27 0.23
C GLU A 147 7.14 -16.09 -1.17
N LYS A 148 5.96 -15.47 -1.28
CA LYS A 148 5.29 -15.15 -2.54
C LYS A 148 5.67 -13.77 -3.06
N ALA A 149 5.83 -12.79 -2.16
CA ALA A 149 6.13 -11.42 -2.51
C ALA A 149 7.51 -11.27 -3.17
N LYS A 150 8.51 -12.05 -2.73
CA LYS A 150 9.87 -12.02 -3.31
C LYS A 150 9.91 -12.32 -4.82
N PRO A 151 9.45 -13.49 -5.30
CA PRO A 151 9.45 -13.78 -6.73
C PRO A 151 8.49 -12.86 -7.51
N PHE A 152 7.35 -12.48 -6.92
CA PHE A 152 6.42 -11.55 -7.56
C PHE A 152 7.08 -10.18 -7.80
N TYR A 153 7.79 -9.67 -6.79
CA TYR A 153 8.48 -8.40 -6.87
C TYR A 153 9.64 -8.42 -7.88
N ALA A 154 10.39 -9.52 -7.96
CA ALA A 154 11.41 -9.71 -8.99
C ALA A 154 10.80 -9.64 -10.41
N SER A 155 9.69 -10.34 -10.63
CA SER A 155 8.88 -10.25 -11.87
C SER A 155 8.47 -8.80 -12.17
N LEU A 156 8.05 -8.06 -11.14
CA LEU A 156 7.66 -6.66 -11.29
C LEU A 156 8.85 -5.77 -11.71
N ILE A 157 10.04 -5.95 -11.13
CA ILE A 157 11.25 -5.23 -11.56
C ILE A 157 11.53 -5.49 -13.04
N GLU A 158 11.50 -6.76 -13.47
CA GLU A 158 11.70 -7.11 -14.88
C GLU A 158 10.67 -6.46 -15.80
N ARG A 159 9.40 -6.37 -15.38
CA ARG A 159 8.33 -5.70 -16.14
C ARG A 159 8.66 -4.22 -16.33
N PHE A 160 9.12 -3.53 -15.30
CA PHE A 160 9.56 -2.14 -15.41
C PHE A 160 10.77 -2.00 -16.32
N GLN A 161 11.77 -2.87 -16.18
CA GLN A 161 12.96 -2.86 -17.02
C GLN A 161 12.63 -3.09 -18.51
N LYS A 162 11.71 -4.00 -18.81
CA LYS A 162 11.26 -4.30 -20.19
C LYS A 162 10.40 -3.18 -20.77
N ALA A 163 9.51 -2.60 -19.98
CA ALA A 163 8.62 -1.53 -20.43
C ALA A 163 9.32 -0.17 -20.52
N TYR A 164 10.44 0.01 -19.82
CA TYR A 164 11.20 1.24 -19.86
C TYR A 164 12.28 1.20 -20.93
N ASN A 165 12.37 2.25 -21.74
CA ASN A 165 13.31 2.34 -22.87
C ASN A 165 14.79 2.21 -22.47
N LYS A 166 15.14 2.30 -21.18
CA LYS A 166 16.49 2.10 -20.64
C LYS A 166 16.44 1.21 -19.39
N PRO A 167 16.60 -0.12 -19.54
CA PRO A 167 16.52 -1.06 -18.43
C PRO A 167 17.43 -0.69 -17.24
N ASP A 168 18.65 -0.22 -17.51
CA ASP A 168 19.64 0.12 -16.48
C ASP A 168 19.25 1.29 -15.56
N ALA A 169 18.30 2.12 -16.01
CA ALA A 169 17.79 3.24 -15.24
C ALA A 169 16.69 2.82 -14.24
N VAL A 170 16.18 1.59 -14.33
CA VAL A 170 15.31 0.99 -13.30
C VAL A 170 16.17 0.18 -12.34
N LYS A 171 16.16 0.59 -11.07
CA LYS A 171 16.80 -0.12 -9.96
C LYS A 171 15.71 -0.72 -9.07
N GLY A 172 15.85 -1.99 -8.73
CA GLY A 172 15.08 -2.64 -7.69
C GLY A 172 15.99 -3.08 -6.54
N ILE A 173 15.44 -3.22 -5.36
CA ILE A 173 16.14 -3.83 -4.23
C ILE A 173 15.88 -5.34 -4.23
N GLU A 174 16.85 -6.09 -4.71
CA GLU A 174 16.74 -7.55 -4.85
C GLU A 174 17.11 -8.29 -3.56
N THR A 175 17.89 -7.64 -2.68
CA THR A 175 18.16 -8.19 -1.36
C THR A 175 16.91 -8.08 -0.51
N PHE A 176 16.67 -9.06 0.37
CA PHE A 176 15.60 -9.03 1.35
C PHE A 176 16.18 -9.15 2.75
N SER A 177 16.44 -8.01 3.35
CA SER A 177 17.03 -7.83 4.68
C SER A 177 16.11 -6.99 5.56
N ILE A 178 16.39 -6.97 6.86
CA ILE A 178 15.73 -6.07 7.80
C ILE A 178 16.65 -4.87 8.02
N GLY A 179 16.08 -3.69 8.31
CA GLY A 179 16.87 -2.51 8.68
C GLY A 179 17.33 -1.63 7.52
N TYR A 180 16.62 -1.66 6.39
CA TYR A 180 16.86 -0.69 5.32
C TYR A 180 16.75 0.75 5.83
N LYS A 181 17.71 1.58 5.44
CA LYS A 181 17.63 3.03 5.58
C LYS A 181 17.49 3.63 4.19
N VAL A 182 16.36 4.28 3.95
CA VAL A 182 16.05 4.97 2.71
C VAL A 182 16.32 6.45 2.91
N ASN A 183 17.33 6.98 2.23
CA ASN A 183 17.58 8.40 2.12
C ASN A 183 16.93 8.89 0.82
N LEU A 184 16.16 9.96 0.90
CA LEU A 184 15.55 10.55 -0.28
C LEU A 184 15.52 12.07 -0.13
N VAL A 185 15.74 12.76 -1.24
CA VAL A 185 15.56 14.21 -1.36
C VAL A 185 14.37 14.43 -2.26
N ASN A 186 13.21 14.71 -1.67
CA ASN A 186 11.99 14.97 -2.43
C ASN A 186 12.14 16.25 -3.25
N ASP A 187 11.78 16.16 -4.53
CA ASP A 187 11.71 17.30 -5.45
C ASP A 187 10.24 17.74 -5.58
N GLY A 188 9.88 18.84 -4.93
CA GLY A 188 8.54 19.44 -4.95
C GLY A 188 8.06 19.91 -3.57
N PRO A 189 7.69 18.99 -2.63
CA PRO A 189 7.60 17.55 -2.79
C PRO A 189 6.37 17.13 -3.60
N VAL A 190 6.53 16.19 -4.53
CA VAL A 190 5.43 15.52 -5.25
C VAL A 190 5.31 14.09 -4.75
N THR A 191 4.14 13.73 -4.22
CA THR A 191 3.84 12.37 -3.75
C THR A 191 2.47 11.94 -4.26
N MET A 192 2.42 10.80 -4.96
CA MET A 192 1.21 10.23 -5.53
C MET A 192 0.92 8.87 -4.92
N GLN A 193 -0.35 8.59 -4.65
CA GLN A 193 -0.81 7.27 -4.26
C GLN A 193 -1.52 6.65 -5.46
N LEU A 194 -1.23 5.38 -5.72
CA LEU A 194 -1.82 4.62 -6.81
C LEU A 194 -2.29 3.26 -6.29
N GLU A 195 -3.49 2.86 -6.70
CA GLU A 195 -4.04 1.54 -6.45
C GLU A 195 -4.39 0.87 -7.78
N SER A 196 -4.14 -0.44 -7.89
CA SER A 196 -4.62 -1.21 -9.03
C SER A 196 -6.15 -1.38 -8.99
N PRO A 197 -6.82 -1.57 -10.14
CA PRO A 197 -8.24 -1.85 -10.17
C PRO A 197 -8.55 -3.17 -9.45
N GLN A 198 -9.57 -3.18 -8.60
CA GLN A 198 -10.07 -4.43 -8.03
C GLN A 198 -10.72 -5.24 -9.15
N SER A 199 -10.22 -6.46 -9.40
CA SER A 199 -10.92 -7.42 -10.25
C SER A 199 -12.24 -7.76 -9.55
N SER A 200 -13.37 -7.41 -10.19
CA SER A 200 -14.69 -7.83 -9.74
C SER A 200 -14.84 -9.33 -10.03
N LYS A 201 -14.31 -10.16 -9.13
CA LYS A 201 -14.67 -11.57 -9.05
C LYS A 201 -15.71 -11.76 -7.96
#